data_AF-A0A960T3F5-F1
#
_entry.id   AF-A0A960T3F5-F1
#
_cell.length_a   1.000
_cell.length_b   1.000
_cell.length_c   1.000
_cell.angle_alpha   90.00
_cell.angle_beta   90.00
_cell.angle_gamma   90.00
#
_symmetry.space_group_name_H-M   'P 1'
#
loop_
_entity.id
_entity.type
_entity.pdbx_description
1 polymer ?
#
loop_
_entity_poly.entity_id
_entity_poly.type
_entity_poly.pdbx_seq_one_letter_code
_entity_poly.pdbx_strand_id
1 'polypeptide(L)' 'MKQLFQTTGALAALALSFLPAAKAEDTVKVGVLHSLSGTMAISETSLRDILLFTFDEINASGGVLGKKIEPVVA' A
#
# COMPACT_ATOMS: atom_id res chain seq x y z
N MET A 1 -4.12 39.68 29.86
CA MET A 1 -3.18 39.03 28.92
C MET A 1 -3.08 37.51 29.08
N LYS A 2 -3.14 36.92 30.29
CA LYS A 2 -3.11 35.44 30.49
C LYS A 2 -4.23 34.65 29.76
N GLN A 3 -5.44 35.21 29.69
CA GLN A 3 -6.61 34.60 29.03
C GLN A 3 -6.44 34.47 27.49
N LEU A 4 -5.73 35.41 26.86
CA LEU A 4 -5.54 35.44 25.40
C LEU A 4 -4.55 34.36 24.90
N PHE A 5 -3.58 33.97 25.74
CA PHE A 5 -2.66 32.87 25.46
C PHE A 5 -3.32 31.49 25.67
N GLN A 6 -4.25 31.38 26.62
CA GLN A 6 -4.99 30.13 26.85
C GLN A 6 -5.99 29.82 25.73
N THR A 7 -6.65 30.84 25.17
CA THR A 7 -7.59 30.64 24.05
C THR A 7 -6.90 30.28 22.73
N THR A 8 -5.72 30.83 22.45
CA THR A 8 -4.92 30.44 21.26
C THR A 8 -4.41 29.01 21.37
N GLY A 9 -3.98 28.56 22.55
CA GLY A 9 -3.56 27.17 22.77
C GLY A 9 -4.70 26.15 22.62
N ALA A 10 -5.90 26.49 23.11
CA ALA A 10 -7.08 25.64 22.97
C ALA A 10 -7.56 25.50 21.52
N LEU A 11 -7.52 26.58 20.74
CA LEU A 11 -7.83 26.58 19.30
C LEU A 11 -6.84 25.74 18.49
N ALA A 12 -5.54 25.79 18.83
CA ALA A 12 -4.52 24.97 18.18
C ALA A 12 -4.71 23.47 18.47
N ALA A 13 -5.00 23.09 19.73
CA ALA A 13 -5.26 21.69 20.09
C ALA A 13 -6.53 21.14 19.41
N LEU A 14 -7.58 21.96 19.29
CA LEU A 14 -8.79 21.58 18.57
C LEU A 14 -8.51 21.41 17.06
N ALA A 15 -7.69 22.27 16.46
CA ALA A 15 -7.31 22.15 15.05
C ALA A 15 -6.55 20.84 14.75
N LEU A 16 -5.68 20.38 15.65
CA LEU A 16 -4.99 19.10 15.50
C LEU A 16 -5.93 17.89 15.61
N SER A 17 -7.03 18.00 16.36
CA SER A 17 -8.02 16.91 16.48
C SER A 17 -8.87 16.70 15.21
N PHE A 18 -8.83 17.64 14.26
CA PHE A 18 -9.48 17.51 12.94
C PHE A 18 -8.52 17.09 11.82
N LEU A 19 -7.23 16.87 12.12
CA LEU A 19 -6.31 16.34 11.12
C LEU A 19 -6.66 14.87 10.83
N PRO A 20 -6.88 14.50 9.56
CA PRO A 20 -7.08 13.10 9.21
C PRO A 20 -5.84 12.30 9.63
N ALA A 21 -6.03 11.27 10.44
CA ALA A 21 -4.95 10.36 10.81
C ALA A 21 -4.44 9.67 9.53
N ALA A 22 -3.14 9.76 9.28
CA ALA A 22 -2.51 9.03 8.20
C ALA A 22 -2.72 7.52 8.44
N LYS A 23 -3.48 6.87 7.56
CA LYS A 23 -3.65 5.41 7.58
C LYS A 23 -2.55 4.77 6.75
N ALA A 24 -1.79 3.86 7.36
CA ALA A 24 -0.92 2.98 6.60
C ALA A 24 -1.77 2.09 5.70
N GLU A 25 -1.36 1.92 4.44
CA GLU A 25 -2.06 1.05 3.49
C GLU A 25 -1.98 -0.41 3.96
N ASP A 26 -3.07 -1.15 3.80
CA ASP A 26 -3.20 -2.55 4.25
C ASP A 26 -2.48 -3.53 3.31
N THR A 27 -2.07 -3.05 2.13
CA THR A 27 -1.42 -3.83 1.08
C THR A 27 -0.03 -3.33 0.74
N VAL A 28 0.76 -4.20 0.12
CA VAL A 28 2.03 -3.89 -0.52
C VAL A 28 1.85 -4.07 -2.02
N LYS A 29 1.88 -2.95 -2.76
CA LYS A 29 1.77 -2.98 -4.21
C LYS A 29 3.08 -3.45 -4.84
N VAL A 30 3.00 -4.46 -5.70
CA VAL A 30 4.17 -5.02 -6.39
C VAL A 30 3.91 -5.00 -7.89
N GLY A 31 4.76 -4.29 -8.63
CA GLY A 31 4.71 -4.24 -10.09
C GLY A 31 5.23 -5.54 -10.73
N VAL A 32 4.48 -6.08 -11.67
CA VAL A 32 4.85 -7.25 -12.49
C VAL A 32 5.11 -6.77 -13.91
N LEU A 33 6.38 -6.49 -14.23
CA LEU A 33 6.80 -5.85 -15.47
C LEU A 33 7.40 -6.87 -16.45
N HIS A 34 6.53 -7.64 -17.09
CA HIS A 34 6.89 -8.62 -18.12
C HIS A 34 6.35 -8.19 -19.49
N SER A 35 7.05 -8.51 -20.57
CA SER A 35 6.51 -8.44 -21.93
C SER A 35 5.44 -9.50 -22.13
N LEU A 36 4.19 -9.15 -21.81
CA LEU A 36 3.01 -9.99 -22.05
C LEU A 36 2.50 -9.89 -23.50
N SER A 37 3.22 -9.18 -24.37
CA SER A 37 2.94 -9.06 -25.80
C SER A 37 4.23 -9.15 -26.62
N GLY A 38 4.11 -9.33 -27.94
CA GLY A 38 5.25 -9.52 -28.84
C GLY A 38 5.87 -10.91 -28.73
N THR A 39 7.09 -11.08 -29.23
CA THR A 39 7.76 -12.38 -29.34
C THR A 39 8.17 -12.98 -27.99
N MET A 40 8.26 -12.17 -26.93
CA MET A 40 8.63 -12.60 -25.58
C MET A 40 7.43 -13.07 -24.72
N ALA A 41 6.19 -12.80 -25.16
CA ALA A 41 4.97 -13.16 -24.43
C ALA A 41 4.84 -14.66 -24.14
N ILE A 42 5.30 -15.50 -25.05
CA ILE A 42 5.21 -16.96 -24.93
C ILE A 42 6.02 -17.46 -23.73
N SER A 43 7.23 -16.94 -23.53
CA SER A 43 8.09 -17.33 -22.41
C SER A 43 7.70 -16.63 -21.10
N GLU A 44 7.23 -15.39 -21.16
CA GLU A 44 7.04 -14.56 -19.97
C GLU A 44 5.66 -14.71 -19.30
N THR A 45 4.66 -15.21 -20.04
CA THR A 45 3.33 -15.50 -19.47
C THR A 45 3.42 -16.54 -18.36
N SER A 46 4.13 -17.65 -18.59
CA SER A 46 4.35 -18.70 -17.59
C SER A 46 5.07 -18.16 -16.33
N LEU A 47 6.00 -17.22 -16.51
CA LEU A 47 6.70 -16.58 -15.38
C LEU A 47 5.77 -15.66 -14.59
N ARG A 48 4.91 -14.89 -15.28
CA ARG A 48 3.87 -14.06 -14.64
C ARG A 48 2.90 -14.92 -13.83
N ASP A 49 2.49 -16.07 -14.38
CA ASP A 49 1.52 -16.95 -13.70
C ASP A 49 2.11 -17.58 -12.44
N ILE A 50 3.37 -18.04 -12.49
CA ILE A 50 4.08 -18.54 -11.31
C ILE A 50 4.24 -17.44 -10.26
N LEU A 51 4.55 -16.21 -10.68
CA LEU A 51 4.69 -15.07 -9.77
C LEU A 51 3.37 -14.78 -9.03
N LEU A 52 2.24 -14.75 -9.75
CA LEU A 52 0.94 -14.52 -9.13
C LEU A 52 0.53 -15.65 -8.19
N PHE A 53 0.78 -16.90 -8.59
CA PHE A 53 0.58 -18.06 -7.71
C PHE A 53 1.41 -17.93 -6.43
N THR A 54 2.66 -17.50 -6.54
CA THR A 54 3.54 -17.28 -5.38
C THR A 54 3.00 -16.16 -4.48
N PHE A 55 2.46 -15.08 -5.05
CA PHE A 55 1.82 -14.03 -4.25
C PHE A 55 0.60 -14.54 -3.49
N ASP A 56 -0.21 -15.41 -4.10
CA ASP A 56 -1.34 -16.03 -3.44
C ASP A 56 -0.91 -16.90 -2.25
N GLU A 57 0.15 -17.70 -2.41
CA GLU A 57 0.71 -18.51 -1.32
C GLU A 57 1.26 -17.66 -0.17
N ILE A 58 2.01 -16.60 -0.49
CA ILE A 58 2.54 -15.66 0.51
C ILE A 58 1.37 -14.98 1.24
N ASN A 59 0.36 -14.53 0.50
CA ASN A 59 -0.84 -13.93 1.07
C ASN A 59 -1.57 -14.92 1.98
N ALA A 60 -1.76 -16.17 1.56
CA ALA A 60 -2.37 -17.22 2.38
C ALA A 60 -1.57 -17.46 3.68
N SER A 61 -0.25 -17.29 3.64
CA SER A 61 0.66 -17.43 4.78
C SER A 61 0.75 -16.20 5.70
N GLY A 62 -0.10 -15.19 5.49
CA GLY A 62 -0.14 -13.98 6.32
C GLY A 62 0.48 -12.74 5.68
N GLY A 63 0.95 -12.84 4.43
CA GLY A 63 1.52 -11.72 3.69
C GLY A 63 2.91 -11.31 4.18
N VAL A 64 3.34 -10.10 3.80
CA VAL A 64 4.64 -9.54 4.18
C VAL A 64 4.44 -8.57 5.32
N LEU A 65 5.03 -8.86 6.49
CA LEU A 65 4.84 -8.07 7.71
C LEU A 65 3.35 -7.87 8.07
N GLY A 66 2.51 -8.88 7.79
CA GLY A 66 1.06 -8.83 8.01
C GLY A 66 0.26 -8.09 6.94
N LYS A 67 0.90 -7.61 5.87
CA LYS A 67 0.26 -6.89 4.75
C LYS A 67 0.13 -7.79 3.53
N LYS A 68 -1.00 -7.72 2.83
CA LYS A 68 -1.23 -8.51 1.62
C LYS A 68 -0.49 -7.90 0.43
N ILE A 69 0.12 -8.73 -0.40
CA ILE A 69 0.66 -8.33 -1.69
C ILE A 69 -0.50 -8.04 -2.65
N GLU A 70 -0.47 -6.88 -3.29
CA GLU A 70 -1.37 -6.47 -4.35
C GLU A 70 -0.56 -6.39 -5.67
N PRO A 71 -0.70 -7.36 -6.58
CA PRO A 71 0.02 -7.33 -7.85
C PRO A 71 -0.54 -6.26 -8.79
N VAL A 72 0.35 -5.47 -9.37
CA VAL A 72 0.04 -4.50 -10.43
C VAL A 72 0.69 -4.99 -11.72
N VAL A 73 -0.12 -5.51 -12.65
CA VAL A 73 0.37 -6.02 -13.94
C VAL A 73 0.27 -4.91 -14.98
N ALA A 74 1.36 -4.68 -15.71
CA ALA A 74 1.46 -3.67 -16.76
C ALA A 74 2.10 -4.24 -18.03
#